data_AF-A0AA37HVB1-F1
#
_entry.id   AF-A0AA37HVB1-F1
#
_cell.length_a   1.000
_cell.length_b   1.000
_cell.length_c   1.000
_cell.angle_alpha   90.00
_cell.angle_beta   90.00
_cell.angle_gamma   90.00
#
_symmetry.space_group_name_H-M   'P 1'
#
loop_
_entity.id
_entity.type
_entity.pdbx_description
1 polymer ?
#
loop_
_entity_poly.entity_id
_entity_poly.type
_entity_poly.pdbx_seq_one_letter_code
_entity_poly.pdbx_strand_id
1 'polypeptide(L)'
;MAAASTDFFAIGPTIRSLRAEIEAATGGGCVRFGRAGARAAVWRRDSLSARLAGRLGRGVLVVEPGPLLSPYDTPATGLASLRIHGPDGARVHHFDPWTRRPVSPEDCAEKVAWLAARFAENDRRVVYVGISKWKRPALDVFAAGPAGPPIHTMTVADAVAAGQRHGARVQAWATRAPEALEAACTEAGLPLARIEDGFLRSVGLGASLRPGASIVVDDAGIYYDPRRDSRLALILKEAAFPAPLVARARRLREEVVARRLSKYNVGLDAGTADWPADRRVVLVPGQVEDDASVQYGSPTVRSNRALLAAARARNPDAFLLYKPHPDVEAGFRPGAIPEAEALTLADRVVGGISIVDLLDRVQHVETMTSLAGFEALIRGLTVATHGRPFYSGWGLCEDLAPGADRGRRLALDELVAGALILYPRYLDPVAMKPCEPEQLLDRLSAARETAPRSALALGRLAHLTMRARYGLLNPIVRHLRARRGIRQSQGPDA
;
A
#
# COMPACT_ATOMS: atom_id res chain seq x y z
N MET A 1 31.40 29.39 -36.80
CA MET A 1 31.60 29.00 -35.38
C MET A 1 30.79 27.75 -35.11
N ALA A 2 31.42 26.63 -34.78
CA ALA A 2 30.69 25.42 -34.40
C ALA A 2 29.89 25.69 -33.11
N ALA A 3 28.62 25.28 -33.06
CA ALA A 3 27.82 25.38 -31.84
C ALA A 3 28.57 24.68 -30.69
N ALA A 4 28.77 25.37 -29.57
CA ALA A 4 29.45 24.80 -28.43
C ALA A 4 28.64 23.60 -27.92
N SER A 5 29.25 22.40 -27.95
CA SER A 5 28.58 21.17 -27.53
C SER A 5 27.95 21.33 -26.14
N THR A 6 26.72 20.87 -25.97
CA THR A 6 26.02 20.81 -24.68
C THR A 6 26.44 19.57 -23.86
N ASP A 7 27.20 18.65 -24.46
CA ASP A 7 27.65 17.42 -23.82
C ASP A 7 28.50 17.70 -22.58
N PHE A 8 28.38 16.81 -21.59
CA PHE A 8 29.14 16.88 -20.36
C PHE A 8 29.64 15.51 -19.93
N PHE A 9 30.63 15.45 -19.05
CA PHE A 9 30.98 14.22 -18.34
C PHE A 9 30.81 14.41 -16.85
N ALA A 10 30.24 13.40 -16.18
CA ALA A 10 29.87 13.46 -14.78
C ALA A 10 31.08 13.25 -13.85
N ILE A 11 31.40 14.24 -13.01
CA ILE A 11 32.46 14.13 -12.00
C ILE A 11 31.84 13.88 -10.62
N GLY A 12 32.13 12.70 -10.06
CA GLY A 12 31.69 12.29 -8.72
C GLY A 12 30.33 11.57 -8.70
N PRO A 13 30.00 10.90 -7.58
CA PRO A 13 28.79 10.09 -7.46
C PRO A 13 27.51 10.93 -7.57
N THR A 14 27.50 12.12 -6.97
CA THR A 14 26.34 13.03 -7.00
C THR A 14 25.90 13.39 -8.42
N ILE A 15 26.83 13.84 -9.27
CA ILE A 15 26.52 14.20 -10.65
C ILE A 15 26.10 12.98 -11.47
N ARG A 16 26.68 11.80 -11.18
CA ARG A 16 26.22 10.56 -11.81
C ARG A 16 24.78 10.20 -11.42
N SER A 17 24.41 10.42 -10.15
CA SER A 17 23.03 10.18 -9.68
C SER A 17 22.01 11.16 -10.27
N LEU A 18 22.44 12.39 -10.55
CA LEU A 18 21.62 13.46 -11.17
C LEU A 18 21.76 13.52 -12.69
N ARG A 19 22.38 12.51 -13.32
CA ARG A 19 22.70 12.52 -14.75
C ARG A 19 21.47 12.81 -15.61
N ALA A 20 20.36 12.12 -15.34
CA ALA A 20 19.14 12.25 -16.14
C ALA A 20 18.56 13.66 -16.04
N GLU A 21 18.51 14.25 -14.83
CA GLU A 21 18.06 15.62 -14.65
C GLU A 21 18.97 16.63 -15.38
N ILE A 22 20.29 16.42 -15.34
CA ILE A 22 21.26 17.30 -16.00
C ILE A 22 21.16 17.18 -17.54
N GLU A 23 21.03 15.95 -18.07
CA GLU A 23 20.82 15.73 -19.50
C GLU A 23 19.53 16.42 -19.97
N ALA A 24 18.45 16.28 -19.21
CA ALA A 24 17.17 16.92 -19.52
C ALA A 24 17.23 18.46 -19.42
N ALA A 25 17.96 18.99 -18.43
CA ALA A 25 18.11 20.43 -18.24
C ALA A 25 18.99 21.12 -19.30
N THR A 26 20.03 20.42 -19.76
CA THR A 26 21.05 21.00 -20.66
C THR A 26 20.82 20.65 -22.13
N GLY A 27 20.00 19.63 -22.42
CA GLY A 27 19.86 19.06 -23.76
C GLY A 27 21.13 18.36 -24.27
N GLY A 28 22.15 18.20 -23.42
CA GLY A 28 23.42 17.57 -23.74
C GLY A 28 23.54 16.16 -23.18
N GLY A 29 24.22 15.28 -23.89
CA GLY A 29 24.42 13.90 -23.44
C GLY A 29 25.59 13.77 -22.46
N CYS A 30 25.45 12.88 -21.47
CA CYS A 30 26.59 12.51 -20.65
C CYS A 30 27.53 11.58 -21.43
N VAL A 31 28.78 12.03 -21.62
CA VAL A 31 29.81 11.34 -22.41
C VAL A 31 30.95 10.82 -21.52
N ARG A 32 31.80 9.96 -22.10
CA ARG A 32 33.03 9.52 -21.42
C ARG A 32 34.03 10.67 -21.29
N PHE A 33 34.82 10.62 -20.22
CA PHE A 33 35.91 11.55 -19.99
C PHE A 33 36.87 11.59 -21.19
N GLY A 34 37.19 12.78 -21.70
CA GLY A 34 38.18 12.97 -22.77
C GLY A 34 37.61 13.33 -24.14
N ARG A 35 36.27 13.29 -24.33
CA ARG A 35 35.65 13.79 -25.57
C ARG A 35 35.90 15.30 -25.72
N ALA A 36 36.49 15.70 -26.84
CA ALA A 36 36.77 17.11 -27.14
C ALA A 36 35.48 17.94 -27.12
N GLY A 37 35.51 19.09 -26.47
CA GLY A 37 34.36 20.00 -26.36
C GLY A 37 33.34 19.69 -25.25
N ALA A 38 33.42 18.53 -24.57
CA ALA A 38 32.52 18.20 -23.48
C ALA A 38 32.89 18.89 -22.16
N ARG A 39 31.88 19.41 -21.44
CA ARG A 39 32.06 20.14 -20.18
C ARG A 39 32.20 19.21 -18.98
N ALA A 40 32.93 19.66 -17.97
CA ALA A 40 33.01 18.98 -16.68
C ALA A 40 31.80 19.33 -15.82
N ALA A 41 30.87 18.38 -15.61
CA ALA A 41 29.76 18.58 -14.68
C ALA A 41 30.22 18.26 -13.24
N VAL A 42 30.10 19.23 -12.35
CA VAL A 42 30.61 19.17 -10.97
C VAL A 42 29.54 19.60 -9.97
N TRP A 43 29.56 18.98 -8.79
CA TRP A 43 28.62 19.32 -7.71
C TRP A 43 29.18 20.47 -6.89
N ARG A 44 28.47 21.61 -6.90
CA ARG A 44 28.85 22.88 -6.25
C ARG A 44 30.18 23.48 -6.72
N ARG A 45 30.27 24.81 -6.67
CA ARG A 45 31.40 25.58 -7.21
C ARG A 45 32.70 25.40 -6.41
N ASP A 46 32.59 25.11 -5.12
CA ASP A 46 33.69 24.99 -4.16
C ASP A 46 34.34 23.60 -4.13
N SER A 47 33.78 22.61 -4.85
CA SER A 47 34.30 21.25 -4.87
C SER A 47 35.74 21.16 -5.43
N LEU A 48 36.53 20.23 -4.89
CA LEU A 48 37.88 19.93 -5.37
C LEU A 48 37.88 19.62 -6.88
N SER A 49 36.84 18.91 -7.34
CA SER A 49 36.58 18.60 -8.74
C SER A 49 36.39 19.83 -9.63
N ALA A 50 35.68 20.85 -9.16
CA ALA A 50 35.51 22.11 -9.89
C ALA A 50 36.86 22.84 -10.07
N ARG A 51 37.69 22.89 -9.02
CA ARG A 51 39.03 23.52 -9.07
C ARG A 51 39.97 22.79 -10.04
N LEU A 52 39.95 21.45 -10.03
CA LEU A 52 40.73 20.64 -10.96
C LEU A 52 40.28 20.79 -12.41
N ALA A 53 38.96 20.80 -12.67
CA ALA A 53 38.43 20.98 -14.02
C ALA A 53 38.79 22.35 -14.62
N GLY A 54 38.73 23.42 -13.81
CA GLY A 54 39.15 24.76 -14.21
C GLY A 54 40.65 24.84 -14.56
N ARG A 55 41.52 24.17 -13.79
CA ARG A 55 42.97 24.11 -14.08
C ARG A 55 43.30 23.39 -15.39
N LEU A 56 42.44 22.47 -15.83
CA LEU A 56 42.60 21.73 -17.10
C LEU A 56 42.03 22.49 -18.32
N GLY A 57 41.60 23.74 -18.16
CA GLY A 57 41.08 24.58 -19.26
C GLY A 57 39.77 24.07 -19.86
N ARG A 58 39.04 23.19 -19.16
CA ARG A 58 37.74 22.67 -19.62
C ARG A 58 36.61 23.56 -19.16
N GLY A 59 35.60 23.75 -20.00
CA GLY A 59 34.35 24.38 -19.58
C GLY A 59 33.71 23.60 -18.42
N VAL A 60 33.26 24.31 -17.39
CA VAL A 60 32.68 23.72 -16.18
C VAL A 60 31.18 23.97 -16.16
N LEU A 61 30.40 22.92 -15.90
CA LEU A 61 28.98 23.00 -15.61
C LEU A 61 28.80 22.78 -14.11
N VAL A 62 28.50 23.84 -13.37
CA VAL A 62 28.30 23.73 -11.91
C VAL A 62 26.85 23.40 -11.64
N VAL A 63 26.59 22.30 -10.95
CA VAL A 63 25.25 21.85 -10.58
C VAL A 63 25.07 21.99 -9.07
N GLU A 64 23.97 22.60 -8.67
CA GLU A 64 23.60 22.90 -7.28
C GLU A 64 22.12 22.57 -7.05
N PRO A 65 21.68 22.34 -5.80
CA PRO A 65 20.26 22.32 -5.49
C PRO A 65 19.59 23.64 -5.92
N GLY A 66 18.42 23.53 -6.54
CA GLY A 66 17.58 24.68 -6.85
C GLY A 66 16.81 25.18 -5.61
N PRO A 67 15.97 26.21 -5.79
CA PRO A 67 15.23 26.84 -4.69
C PRO A 67 14.05 25.99 -4.18
N LEU A 68 13.49 25.10 -5.00
CA LEU A 68 12.37 24.22 -4.63
C LEU A 68 12.92 22.83 -4.31
N LEU A 69 12.83 22.42 -3.05
CA LEU A 69 13.27 21.12 -2.57
C LEU A 69 12.18 20.48 -1.72
N SER A 70 11.86 19.22 -2.01
CA SER A 70 11.03 18.40 -1.14
C SER A 70 11.82 17.96 0.11
N PRO A 71 11.18 17.76 1.27
CA PRO A 71 11.83 17.16 2.43
C PRO A 71 12.43 15.76 2.19
N TYR A 72 12.03 15.10 1.10
CA TYR A 72 12.50 13.78 0.70
C TYR A 72 13.60 13.81 -0.37
N ASP A 73 14.02 15.00 -0.80
CA ASP A 73 14.99 15.17 -1.88
C ASP A 73 16.42 14.93 -1.39
N THR A 74 17.14 14.09 -2.13
CA THR A 74 18.57 13.88 -1.98
C THR A 74 19.18 13.70 -3.36
N PRO A 75 20.48 13.95 -3.56
CA PRO A 75 21.08 13.68 -4.87
C PRO A 75 20.94 12.22 -5.34
N ALA A 76 20.82 11.26 -4.42
CA ALA A 76 20.59 9.85 -4.77
C ALA A 76 19.14 9.58 -5.19
N THR A 77 18.18 10.24 -4.55
CA THR A 77 16.74 10.08 -4.80
C THR A 77 16.19 11.07 -5.85
N GLY A 78 17.03 11.99 -6.33
CA GLY A 78 16.68 13.06 -7.26
C GLY A 78 16.29 14.34 -6.51
N LEU A 79 16.40 15.49 -7.20
CA LEU A 79 16.05 16.80 -6.65
C LEU A 79 14.91 17.42 -7.47
N ALA A 80 13.91 18.00 -6.78
CA ALA A 80 12.78 18.67 -7.43
C ALA A 80 13.20 19.91 -8.22
N SER A 81 14.31 20.55 -7.85
CA SER A 81 14.91 21.59 -8.69
C SER A 81 16.44 21.58 -8.64
N LEU A 82 17.05 21.96 -9.75
CA LEU A 82 18.50 22.15 -9.90
C LEU A 82 18.79 23.56 -10.37
N ARG A 83 19.82 24.19 -9.81
CA ARG A 83 20.46 25.36 -10.38
C ARG A 83 21.71 24.91 -11.13
N ILE A 84 21.77 25.21 -12.42
CA ILE A 84 22.87 24.83 -13.30
C ILE A 84 23.52 26.11 -13.84
N HIS A 85 24.81 26.26 -13.59
CA HIS A 85 25.63 27.36 -14.10
C HIS A 85 26.34 26.90 -15.36
N GLY A 86 25.91 27.45 -16.50
CA GLY A 86 26.51 27.22 -17.81
C GLY A 86 27.15 28.49 -18.40
N PRO A 87 27.56 28.44 -19.68
CA PRO A 87 28.17 29.59 -20.37
C PRO A 87 27.22 30.81 -20.43
N ASP A 88 25.93 30.56 -20.59
CA ASP A 88 24.89 31.58 -20.73
C ASP A 88 24.34 32.05 -19.37
N GLY A 89 25.05 31.74 -18.29
CA GLY A 89 24.67 32.06 -16.91
C GLY A 89 24.00 30.91 -16.15
N ALA A 90 23.45 31.24 -14.98
CA ALA A 90 22.76 30.29 -14.12
C ALA A 90 21.28 30.19 -14.47
N ARG A 91 20.77 28.97 -14.62
CA ARG A 91 19.34 28.70 -14.82
C ARG A 91 18.82 27.71 -13.78
N VAL A 92 17.55 27.84 -13.43
CA VAL A 92 16.86 26.91 -12.54
C VAL A 92 15.96 26.02 -13.37
N HIS A 93 16.06 24.71 -13.13
CA HIS A 93 15.28 23.67 -13.79
C HIS A 93 14.46 22.94 -12.75
N HIS A 94 13.22 22.59 -13.12
CA HIS A 94 12.24 21.99 -12.22
C HIS A 94 11.85 20.61 -12.72
N PHE A 95 11.68 19.69 -11.79
CA PHE A 95 11.42 18.29 -12.06
C PHE A 95 10.29 17.79 -11.17
N ASP A 96 9.52 16.85 -11.71
CA ASP A 96 8.54 16.10 -10.94
C ASP A 96 9.25 15.31 -9.83
N PRO A 97 8.88 15.48 -8.53
CA PRO A 97 9.57 14.83 -7.42
C PRO A 97 9.57 13.29 -7.43
N TRP A 98 8.70 12.65 -8.22
CA TRP A 98 8.58 11.19 -8.29
C TRP A 98 9.12 10.62 -9.60
N THR A 99 8.91 11.29 -10.73
CA THR A 99 9.32 10.80 -12.06
C THR A 99 10.65 11.38 -12.53
N ARG A 100 11.12 12.47 -11.90
CA ARG A 100 12.32 13.25 -12.28
C ARG A 100 12.27 13.83 -13.69
N ARG A 101 11.09 13.84 -14.32
CA ARG A 101 10.91 14.46 -15.64
C ARG A 101 10.79 15.98 -15.48
N PRO A 102 11.25 16.78 -16.47
CA PRO A 102 11.04 18.22 -16.45
C PRO A 102 9.56 18.58 -16.36
N VAL A 103 9.24 19.57 -15.54
CA VAL A 103 7.89 20.13 -15.37
C VAL A 103 7.96 21.65 -15.25
N SER A 104 6.82 22.32 -15.27
CA SER A 104 6.77 23.76 -15.01
C SER A 104 7.14 24.07 -13.55
N PRO A 105 7.63 25.30 -13.25
CA PRO A 105 7.86 25.73 -11.87
C PRO A 105 6.62 25.58 -10.99
N GLU A 106 5.43 25.86 -11.53
CA GLU A 106 4.15 25.81 -10.82
C GLU A 106 3.77 24.39 -10.42
N ASP A 107 3.86 23.43 -11.35
CA ASP A 107 3.58 22.00 -11.08
C ASP A 107 4.59 21.44 -10.08
N CYS A 108 5.87 21.82 -10.20
CA CYS A 108 6.89 21.44 -9.23
C CYS A 108 6.56 21.98 -7.82
N ALA A 109 6.17 23.25 -7.72
CA ALA A 109 5.84 23.90 -6.46
C ALA A 109 4.63 23.23 -5.78
N GLU A 110 3.56 22.93 -6.51
CA GLU A 110 2.37 22.25 -5.99
C GLU A 110 2.73 20.87 -5.41
N LYS A 111 3.50 20.08 -6.17
CA LYS A 111 3.94 18.74 -5.76
C LYS A 111 4.87 18.76 -4.56
N VAL A 112 5.81 19.71 -4.52
CA VAL A 112 6.70 19.92 -3.37
C VAL A 112 5.90 20.36 -2.15
N ALA A 113 4.92 21.25 -2.30
CA ALA A 113 4.04 21.70 -1.22
C ALA A 113 3.22 20.54 -0.64
N TRP A 114 2.67 19.66 -1.50
CA TRP A 114 1.97 18.46 -1.05
C TRP A 114 2.88 17.52 -0.24
N LEU A 115 4.11 17.27 -0.71
CA LEU A 115 5.09 16.46 0.02
C LEU A 115 5.49 17.11 1.35
N ALA A 116 5.65 18.43 1.38
CA ALA A 116 5.95 19.17 2.59
C ALA A 116 4.80 19.08 3.62
N ALA A 117 3.55 19.19 3.17
CA ALA A 117 2.38 19.01 4.03
C ALA A 117 2.32 17.59 4.62
N ARG A 118 2.53 16.55 3.79
CA ARG A 118 2.60 15.16 4.26
C ARG A 118 3.74 14.93 5.26
N PHE A 119 4.89 15.54 5.04
CA PHE A 119 6.01 15.47 5.98
C PHE A 119 5.64 16.14 7.31
N ALA A 120 4.99 17.32 7.25
CA ALA A 120 4.59 18.09 8.42
C ALA A 120 3.50 17.42 9.29
N GLU A 121 2.65 16.57 8.71
CA GLU A 121 1.70 15.73 9.48
C GLU A 121 2.41 14.83 10.49
N ASN A 122 3.67 14.49 10.26
CA ASN A 122 4.51 13.78 11.21
C ASN A 122 5.18 14.76 12.21
N ASP A 123 4.35 15.63 12.80
CA ASP A 123 4.70 16.69 13.75
C ASP A 123 5.39 16.20 15.05
N ARG A 124 5.08 14.98 15.47
CA ARG A 124 5.75 14.24 16.54
C ARG A 124 6.56 13.10 15.97
N ARG A 125 7.68 12.81 16.63
CA ARG A 125 8.49 11.64 16.33
C ARG A 125 7.65 10.38 16.51
N VAL A 126 7.90 9.37 15.70
CA VAL A 126 7.20 8.08 15.77
C VAL A 126 8.09 7.02 16.39
N VAL A 127 7.56 6.28 17.35
CA VAL A 127 8.18 5.09 17.93
C VAL A 127 7.43 3.86 17.43
N TYR A 128 8.08 3.04 16.62
CA TYR A 128 7.57 1.77 16.15
C TYR A 128 7.88 0.63 17.12
N VAL A 129 6.87 -0.19 17.41
CA VAL A 129 7.03 -1.38 18.28
C VAL A 129 6.84 -2.66 17.47
N GLY A 130 7.81 -3.57 17.54
CA GLY A 130 7.68 -4.92 16.97
C GLY A 130 7.75 -5.00 15.44
N ILE A 131 8.19 -3.92 14.78
CA ILE A 131 8.34 -3.87 13.33
C ILE A 131 9.62 -4.60 12.88
N SER A 132 9.44 -5.61 12.03
CA SER A 132 10.53 -6.39 11.45
C SER A 132 11.43 -5.54 10.54
N LYS A 133 12.76 -5.74 10.62
CA LYS A 133 13.78 -4.95 9.90
C LYS A 133 13.48 -4.72 8.42
N TRP A 134 13.02 -5.75 7.71
CA TRP A 134 12.77 -5.68 6.27
C TRP A 134 11.57 -4.78 5.89
N LYS A 135 10.62 -4.51 6.81
CA LYS A 135 9.49 -3.58 6.58
C LYS A 135 9.87 -2.11 6.83
N ARG A 136 10.96 -1.87 7.57
CA ARG A 136 11.33 -0.52 8.04
C ARG A 136 11.58 0.46 6.90
N PRO A 137 12.30 0.14 5.82
CA PRO A 137 12.55 1.12 4.77
C PRO A 137 11.29 1.71 4.13
N ALA A 138 10.21 0.93 4.00
CA ALA A 138 8.93 1.43 3.49
C ALA A 138 8.15 2.19 4.57
N LEU A 139 8.08 1.64 5.79
CA LEU A 139 7.35 2.28 6.89
C LEU A 139 7.97 3.61 7.33
N ASP A 140 9.29 3.72 7.30
CA ASP A 140 10.00 4.91 7.74
C ASP A 140 9.65 6.13 6.89
N VAL A 141 9.30 5.95 5.62
CA VAL A 141 8.84 7.03 4.74
C VAL A 141 7.53 7.65 5.25
N PHE A 142 6.61 6.84 5.79
CA PHE A 142 5.33 7.31 6.32
C PHE A 142 5.42 7.99 7.67
N ALA A 143 6.51 7.78 8.41
CA ALA A 143 6.71 8.27 9.76
C ALA A 143 7.80 9.34 9.89
N ALA A 144 8.62 9.53 8.86
CA ALA A 144 9.58 10.62 8.82
C ALA A 144 8.84 11.96 8.78
N GLY A 145 9.30 12.90 9.60
CA GLY A 145 8.74 14.25 9.74
C GLY A 145 9.72 15.23 10.36
N PRO A 146 9.29 16.47 10.64
CA PRO A 146 10.13 17.53 11.20
C PRO A 146 10.78 17.15 12.55
N ALA A 147 10.12 16.30 13.33
CA ALA A 147 10.64 15.79 14.61
C ALA A 147 11.72 14.68 14.45
N GLY A 148 12.12 14.38 13.21
CA GLY A 148 13.18 13.44 12.88
C GLY A 148 12.68 12.05 12.45
N PRO A 149 13.61 11.12 12.16
CA PRO A 149 13.27 9.78 11.69
C PRO A 149 12.65 8.94 12.81
N PRO A 150 11.85 7.92 12.48
CA PRO A 150 11.23 7.04 13.47
C PRO A 150 12.27 6.26 14.29
N ILE A 151 11.88 5.90 15.50
CA ILE A 151 12.65 5.04 16.41
C ILE A 151 12.03 3.65 16.37
N HIS A 152 12.85 2.61 16.28
CA HIS A 152 12.37 1.22 16.27
C HIS A 152 12.69 0.51 17.57
N THR A 153 11.67 0.08 18.29
CA THR A 153 11.77 -0.72 19.51
C THR A 153 11.15 -2.11 19.31
N MET A 154 11.41 -3.01 20.25
CA MET A 154 10.93 -4.39 20.20
C MET A 154 10.06 -4.78 21.40
N THR A 155 10.06 -3.96 22.45
CA THR A 155 9.35 -4.21 23.71
C THR A 155 8.48 -3.00 24.06
N VAL A 156 7.46 -3.22 24.90
CA VAL A 156 6.59 -2.15 25.40
C VAL A 156 7.39 -1.16 26.24
N ALA A 157 8.26 -1.65 27.14
CA ALA A 157 9.06 -0.80 28.02
C ALA A 157 9.98 0.15 27.23
N ASP A 158 10.69 -0.37 26.23
CA ASP A 158 11.55 0.46 25.37
C ASP A 158 10.73 1.48 24.57
N ALA A 159 9.54 1.08 24.12
CA ALA A 159 8.65 1.95 23.36
C ALA A 159 8.16 3.14 24.20
N VAL A 160 7.71 2.87 25.44
CA VAL A 160 7.25 3.90 26.37
C VAL A 160 8.39 4.82 26.77
N ALA A 161 9.56 4.26 27.13
CA ALA A 161 10.73 5.05 27.50
C ALA A 161 11.20 5.97 26.34
N ALA A 162 11.23 5.45 25.11
CA ALA A 162 11.52 6.27 23.93
C ALA A 162 10.42 7.31 23.65
N GLY A 163 9.15 6.92 23.85
CA GLY A 163 7.97 7.78 23.77
C GLY A 163 8.09 9.02 24.63
N GLN A 164 8.31 8.81 25.94
CA GLN A 164 8.46 9.88 26.92
C GLN A 164 9.69 10.75 26.66
N ARG A 165 10.84 10.13 26.38
CA ARG A 165 12.10 10.87 26.13
C ARG A 165 12.00 11.84 24.95
N HIS A 166 11.25 11.48 23.92
CA HIS A 166 11.19 12.25 22.67
C HIS A 166 9.86 12.96 22.43
N GLY A 167 8.92 12.93 23.39
CA GLY A 167 7.56 13.45 23.18
C GLY A 167 6.86 12.79 21.97
N ALA A 168 7.16 11.52 21.73
CA ALA A 168 6.79 10.80 20.52
C ALA A 168 5.41 10.14 20.63
N ARG A 169 4.83 9.80 19.48
CA ARG A 169 3.69 8.88 19.40
C ARG A 169 4.17 7.46 19.16
N VAL A 170 3.44 6.49 19.68
CA VAL A 170 3.73 5.08 19.53
C VAL A 170 2.88 4.49 18.42
N GLN A 171 3.48 3.65 17.58
CA GLN A 171 2.76 2.92 16.55
C GLN A 171 3.15 1.44 16.54
N ALA A 172 2.17 0.57 16.38
CA ALA A 172 2.39 -0.87 16.28
C ALA A 172 1.53 -1.47 15.17
N TRP A 173 2.02 -2.55 14.56
CA TRP A 173 1.21 -3.31 13.60
C TRP A 173 0.02 -3.94 14.33
N ALA A 174 -1.22 -3.72 13.90
CA ALA A 174 -2.43 -4.03 14.66
C ALA A 174 -2.46 -5.47 15.17
N THR A 175 -2.23 -6.44 14.27
CA THR A 175 -2.21 -7.89 14.58
C THR A 175 -0.96 -8.35 15.36
N ARG A 176 -0.02 -7.46 15.65
CA ARG A 176 1.23 -7.76 16.37
C ARG A 176 1.50 -6.78 17.51
N ALA A 177 0.53 -5.95 17.86
CA ALA A 177 0.64 -5.06 19.01
C ALA A 177 0.75 -5.95 20.26
N PRO A 178 1.78 -5.75 21.13
CA PRO A 178 1.80 -6.40 22.42
C PRO A 178 0.54 -6.04 23.21
N GLU A 179 -0.02 -7.01 23.94
CA GLU A 179 -1.28 -6.86 24.67
C GLU A 179 -1.24 -5.68 25.67
N ALA A 180 -0.14 -5.55 26.42
CA ALA A 180 0.06 -4.49 27.39
C ALA A 180 0.34 -3.10 26.78
N LEU A 181 0.51 -2.98 25.47
CA LEU A 181 0.96 -1.73 24.83
C LEU A 181 -0.04 -0.59 25.01
N GLU A 182 -1.34 -0.86 24.84
CA GLU A 182 -2.40 0.15 24.94
C GLU A 182 -2.52 0.70 26.37
N ALA A 183 -2.54 -0.19 27.37
CA ALA A 183 -2.54 0.20 28.77
C ALA A 183 -1.28 1.02 29.15
N ALA A 184 -0.10 0.54 28.75
CA ALA A 184 1.16 1.23 29.07
C ALA A 184 1.30 2.60 28.39
N CYS A 185 0.82 2.75 27.15
CA CYS A 185 0.79 4.06 26.49
C CYS A 185 -0.20 5.01 27.18
N THR A 186 -1.36 4.50 27.60
CA THR A 186 -2.37 5.29 28.32
C THR A 186 -1.83 5.80 29.66
N GLU A 187 -1.24 4.92 30.46
CA GLU A 187 -0.61 5.27 31.74
C GLU A 187 0.51 6.31 31.56
N ALA A 188 1.29 6.19 30.49
CA ALA A 188 2.37 7.12 30.17
C ALA A 188 1.92 8.41 29.45
N GLY A 189 0.62 8.57 29.14
CA GLY A 189 0.10 9.72 28.39
C GLY A 189 0.59 9.80 26.93
N LEU A 190 0.95 8.68 26.31
CA LEU A 190 1.49 8.60 24.96
C LEU A 190 0.39 8.28 23.93
N PRO A 191 0.29 9.04 22.82
CA PRO A 191 -0.62 8.69 21.73
C PRO A 191 -0.23 7.35 21.10
N LEU A 192 -1.21 6.48 20.88
CA LEU A 192 -1.02 5.17 20.23
C LEU A 192 -1.83 5.09 18.94
N ALA A 193 -1.21 4.59 17.87
CA ALA A 193 -1.94 4.20 16.66
C ALA A 193 -1.56 2.79 16.18
N ARG A 194 -2.50 2.15 15.51
CA ARG A 194 -2.38 0.81 14.91
C ARG A 194 -2.14 0.95 13.42
N ILE A 195 -1.15 0.22 12.92
CA ILE A 195 -0.82 0.15 11.49
C ILE A 195 -1.35 -1.16 10.93
N GLU A 196 -1.91 -1.11 9.74
CA GLU A 196 -2.19 -2.32 8.96
C GLU A 196 -1.95 -2.05 7.47
N ASP A 197 -1.94 -3.10 6.65
CA ASP A 197 -1.91 -2.97 5.20
C ASP A 197 -3.16 -2.17 4.72
N GLY A 198 -2.95 -1.25 3.78
CA GLY A 198 -4.05 -0.54 3.13
C GLY A 198 -4.77 -1.40 2.09
N PHE A 199 -5.85 -0.87 1.52
CA PHE A 199 -6.74 -1.64 0.64
C PHE A 199 -6.22 -1.80 -0.79
N LEU A 200 -5.42 -0.86 -1.29
CA LEU A 200 -4.75 -0.96 -2.60
C LEU A 200 -3.33 -1.46 -2.41
N ARG A 201 -3.03 -2.70 -2.79
CA ARG A 201 -1.74 -3.32 -2.41
C ARG A 201 -0.89 -3.84 -3.55
N SER A 202 -1.41 -4.57 -4.54
CA SER A 202 -0.53 -5.17 -5.56
C SER A 202 -1.21 -5.77 -6.79
N VAL A 203 -0.45 -5.84 -7.88
CA VAL A 203 -0.65 -6.82 -8.95
C VAL A 203 0.04 -8.13 -8.55
N GLY A 204 -0.68 -9.05 -7.90
CA GLY A 204 -0.20 -10.38 -7.53
C GLY A 204 -0.30 -10.67 -6.03
N LEU A 205 0.33 -11.77 -5.58
CA LEU A 205 0.46 -12.19 -4.18
C LEU A 205 1.55 -11.33 -3.53
N GLY A 206 1.37 -10.01 -3.49
CA GLY A 206 2.38 -9.09 -2.93
C GLY A 206 3.80 -9.27 -3.47
N ALA A 207 3.97 -9.85 -4.67
CA ALA A 207 5.24 -10.40 -5.14
C ALA A 207 6.01 -9.47 -6.08
N SER A 208 5.39 -8.41 -6.59
CA SER A 208 6.02 -7.51 -7.57
C SER A 208 6.25 -6.08 -7.06
N LEU A 209 5.75 -5.69 -5.88
CA LEU A 209 6.02 -4.37 -5.31
C LEU A 209 6.26 -4.44 -3.80
N ARG A 210 7.13 -3.53 -3.33
CA ARG A 210 7.65 -3.49 -1.96
C ARG A 210 6.49 -3.59 -0.96
N PRO A 211 6.58 -4.48 0.05
CA PRO A 211 5.54 -4.53 1.08
C PRO A 211 5.41 -3.17 1.77
N GLY A 212 4.18 -2.67 1.91
CA GLY A 212 3.90 -1.35 2.48
C GLY A 212 3.70 -0.23 1.46
N ALA A 213 3.35 -0.50 0.20
CA ALA A 213 2.98 0.55 -0.77
C ALA A 213 1.68 1.29 -0.38
N SER A 214 0.85 0.68 0.45
CA SER A 214 -0.30 1.31 1.11
C SER A 214 -0.41 0.79 2.54
N ILE A 215 -0.59 1.71 3.49
CA ILE A 215 -0.85 1.38 4.89
C ILE A 215 -1.99 2.22 5.42
N VAL A 216 -2.59 1.79 6.52
CA VAL A 216 -3.48 2.61 7.34
C VAL A 216 -2.80 2.91 8.67
N VAL A 217 -3.10 4.07 9.26
CA VAL A 217 -2.64 4.45 10.60
C VAL A 217 -3.88 4.86 11.38
N ASP A 218 -4.29 4.03 12.34
CA ASP A 218 -5.56 4.15 13.05
C ASP A 218 -5.33 4.38 14.54
N ASP A 219 -5.62 5.59 15.00
CA ASP A 219 -5.45 6.04 16.37
C ASP A 219 -6.69 5.83 17.25
N ALA A 220 -7.79 5.28 16.70
CA ALA A 220 -9.04 5.03 17.44
C ALA A 220 -9.29 3.53 17.65
N GLY A 221 -9.12 2.73 16.59
CA GLY A 221 -9.41 1.31 16.58
C GLY A 221 -8.62 0.63 15.47
N ILE A 222 -9.30 -0.17 14.64
CA ILE A 222 -8.79 -0.66 13.35
C ILE A 222 -9.97 -1.09 12.48
N TYR A 223 -9.92 -0.84 11.16
CA TYR A 223 -11.08 -0.96 10.26
C TYR A 223 -11.81 -2.30 10.28
N TYR A 224 -11.12 -3.41 10.58
CA TYR A 224 -11.71 -4.75 10.57
C TYR A 224 -12.35 -5.16 11.91
N ASP A 225 -12.16 -4.37 12.97
CA ASP A 225 -12.69 -4.66 14.30
C ASP A 225 -13.90 -3.76 14.60
N PRO A 226 -15.13 -4.28 14.49
CA PRO A 226 -16.34 -3.50 14.71
C PRO A 226 -16.71 -3.32 16.19
N ARG A 227 -15.91 -3.83 17.14
CA ARG A 227 -16.22 -3.72 18.59
C ARG A 227 -16.04 -2.31 19.14
N ARG A 228 -15.24 -1.48 18.45
CA ARG A 228 -15.06 -0.04 18.70
C ARG A 228 -14.97 0.69 17.37
N ASP A 229 -15.33 1.96 17.37
CA ASP A 229 -15.16 2.78 16.17
C ASP A 229 -13.67 2.92 15.82
N SER A 230 -13.37 2.65 14.54
CA SER A 230 -12.06 2.87 13.95
C SER A 230 -11.96 4.29 13.39
N ARG A 231 -10.75 4.78 13.12
CA ARG A 231 -10.58 6.08 12.45
C ARG A 231 -11.31 6.11 11.10
N LEU A 232 -11.36 4.99 10.38
CA LEU A 232 -12.18 4.87 9.16
C LEU A 232 -13.67 5.00 9.47
N ALA A 233 -14.19 4.32 10.49
CA ALA A 233 -15.60 4.42 10.87
C ALA A 233 -15.98 5.86 11.24
N LEU A 234 -15.11 6.56 11.98
CA LEU A 234 -15.31 7.98 12.32
C LEU A 234 -15.31 8.87 11.07
N ILE A 235 -14.35 8.69 10.15
CA ILE A 235 -14.33 9.41 8.87
C ILE A 235 -15.66 9.21 8.12
N LEU A 236 -16.11 7.96 7.98
CA LEU A 236 -17.33 7.62 7.24
C LEU A 236 -18.60 8.15 7.93
N LYS A 237 -18.61 8.19 9.27
CA LYS A 237 -19.75 8.67 10.07
C LYS A 237 -19.85 10.19 10.07
N GLU A 238 -18.73 10.90 10.16
CA GLU A 238 -18.70 12.33 10.54
C GLU A 238 -18.22 13.26 9.42
N ALA A 239 -17.43 12.78 8.46
CA ALA A 239 -16.89 13.66 7.43
C ALA A 239 -17.97 14.15 6.46
N ALA A 240 -17.78 15.37 5.98
CA ALA A 240 -18.46 15.88 4.80
C ALA A 240 -17.77 15.33 3.53
N PHE A 241 -18.58 14.91 2.56
CA PHE A 241 -18.10 14.46 1.25
C PHE A 241 -18.53 15.47 0.17
N PRO A 242 -17.81 16.59 0.01
CA PRO A 242 -18.19 17.61 -0.97
C PRO A 242 -18.05 17.06 -2.40
N ALA A 243 -18.81 17.64 -3.33
CA ALA A 243 -18.89 17.18 -4.72
C ALA A 243 -17.52 16.95 -5.40
N PRO A 244 -16.48 17.79 -5.21
CA PRO A 244 -15.16 17.53 -5.79
C PRO A 244 -14.49 16.25 -5.27
N LEU A 245 -14.64 15.94 -3.98
CA LEU A 245 -14.08 14.73 -3.37
C LEU A 245 -14.83 13.49 -3.87
N VAL A 246 -16.16 13.56 -3.94
CA VAL A 246 -16.99 12.48 -4.49
C VAL A 246 -16.67 12.23 -5.96
N ALA A 247 -16.49 13.29 -6.76
CA ALA A 247 -16.10 13.16 -8.16
C ALA A 247 -14.69 12.56 -8.32
N ARG A 248 -13.74 12.92 -7.45
CA ARG A 248 -12.40 12.30 -7.40
C ARG A 248 -12.49 10.82 -7.05
N ALA A 249 -13.27 10.46 -6.03
CA ALA A 249 -13.49 9.08 -5.62
C ALA A 249 -14.14 8.23 -6.71
N ARG A 250 -15.11 8.79 -7.44
CA ARG A 250 -15.71 8.13 -8.61
C ARG A 250 -14.68 7.79 -9.69
N ARG A 251 -13.87 8.79 -10.09
CA ARG A 251 -12.80 8.56 -11.08
C ARG A 251 -11.80 7.52 -10.60
N LEU A 252 -11.38 7.61 -9.33
CA LEU A 252 -10.47 6.64 -8.73
C LEU A 252 -11.08 5.22 -8.76
N ARG A 253 -12.36 5.07 -8.41
CA ARG A 253 -13.09 3.81 -8.48
C ARG A 253 -13.08 3.24 -9.90
N GLU A 254 -13.46 4.06 -10.88
CA GLU A 254 -13.50 3.68 -12.30
C GLU A 254 -12.12 3.23 -12.79
N GLU A 255 -11.05 3.95 -12.42
CA GLU A 255 -9.67 3.57 -12.73
C GLU A 255 -9.26 2.24 -12.08
N VAL A 256 -9.62 2.01 -10.80
CA VAL A 256 -9.33 0.73 -10.11
C VAL A 256 -10.01 -0.44 -10.84
N VAL A 257 -11.27 -0.27 -11.25
CA VAL A 257 -12.04 -1.29 -11.98
C VAL A 257 -11.48 -1.51 -13.38
N ALA A 258 -11.28 -0.44 -14.16
CA ALA A 258 -10.75 -0.50 -15.52
C ALA A 258 -9.35 -1.13 -15.57
N ARG A 259 -8.51 -0.82 -14.59
CA ARG A 259 -7.16 -1.40 -14.46
C ARG A 259 -7.17 -2.80 -13.87
N ARG A 260 -8.31 -3.38 -13.51
CA ARG A 260 -8.43 -4.74 -12.94
C ARG A 260 -7.56 -4.92 -11.69
N LEU A 261 -7.54 -3.93 -10.80
CA LEU A 261 -6.72 -3.98 -9.58
C LEU A 261 -7.51 -4.61 -8.41
N SER A 262 -6.81 -5.40 -7.59
CA SER A 262 -7.30 -6.07 -6.38
C SER A 262 -6.14 -6.21 -5.38
N LYS A 263 -6.44 -6.46 -4.11
CA LYS A 263 -5.43 -6.76 -3.08
C LYS A 263 -4.59 -8.00 -3.43
N TYR A 264 -5.18 -8.98 -4.11
CA TYR A 264 -4.53 -10.21 -4.56
C TYR A 264 -4.82 -10.47 -6.05
N ASN A 265 -3.98 -9.98 -6.96
CA ASN A 265 -4.12 -10.33 -8.39
C ASN A 265 -3.42 -11.66 -8.73
N VAL A 266 -3.76 -12.75 -8.03
CA VAL A 266 -3.23 -14.08 -8.35
C VAL A 266 -4.28 -15.02 -8.87
N GLY A 267 -3.83 -15.88 -9.75
CA GLY A 267 -4.62 -16.92 -10.36
C GLY A 267 -4.47 -16.93 -11.88
N LEU A 268 -4.94 -18.00 -12.49
CA LEU A 268 -5.09 -18.08 -13.93
C LEU A 268 -6.32 -17.29 -14.35
N ASP A 269 -6.31 -16.85 -15.61
CA ASP A 269 -7.53 -16.37 -16.28
C ASP A 269 -8.59 -17.47 -16.17
N ALA A 270 -9.81 -17.09 -15.80
CA ALA A 270 -10.93 -18.01 -15.76
C ALA A 270 -11.25 -18.64 -17.14
N GLY A 271 -10.63 -18.18 -18.23
CA GLY A 271 -10.84 -18.68 -19.60
C GLY A 271 -12.28 -18.46 -20.05
N THR A 272 -12.83 -19.27 -20.95
CA THR A 272 -14.29 -19.38 -21.14
C THR A 272 -14.83 -20.39 -20.13
N ALA A 273 -14.93 -19.99 -18.86
CA ALA A 273 -15.73 -20.76 -17.92
C ALA A 273 -17.19 -20.67 -18.36
N ASP A 274 -17.74 -21.78 -18.86
CA ASP A 274 -19.17 -21.93 -19.17
C ASP A 274 -19.98 -21.92 -17.87
N TRP A 275 -20.24 -20.72 -17.36
CA TRP A 275 -21.24 -20.51 -16.32
C TRP A 275 -22.63 -20.58 -16.95
N PRO A 276 -23.63 -21.11 -16.25
CA PRO A 276 -25.00 -21.08 -16.74
C PRO A 276 -25.46 -19.64 -16.99
N ALA A 277 -26.04 -19.39 -18.17
CA ALA A 277 -26.62 -18.10 -18.52
C ALA A 277 -28.04 -17.91 -17.95
N ASP A 278 -28.68 -19.01 -17.57
CA ASP A 278 -30.06 -19.09 -17.07
C ASP A 278 -30.16 -18.97 -15.55
N ARG A 279 -29.03 -18.98 -14.82
CA ARG A 279 -28.99 -18.90 -13.35
C ARG A 279 -28.15 -17.72 -12.89
N ARG A 280 -28.57 -17.07 -11.80
CA ARG A 280 -27.73 -16.08 -11.11
C ARG A 280 -26.46 -16.75 -10.59
N VAL A 281 -25.30 -16.18 -10.89
CA VAL A 281 -24.01 -16.68 -10.42
C VAL A 281 -23.61 -15.93 -9.14
N VAL A 282 -23.37 -16.69 -8.07
CA VAL A 282 -23.05 -16.17 -6.72
C VAL A 282 -21.65 -16.62 -6.34
N LEU A 283 -20.79 -15.67 -5.96
CA LEU A 283 -19.45 -15.96 -5.46
C LEU A 283 -19.43 -15.99 -3.93
N VAL A 284 -18.84 -17.05 -3.37
CA VAL A 284 -18.57 -17.22 -1.95
C VAL A 284 -17.04 -17.29 -1.76
N PRO A 285 -16.38 -16.16 -1.44
CA PRO A 285 -14.95 -16.15 -1.19
C PRO A 285 -14.65 -16.72 0.20
N GLY A 286 -13.92 -17.83 0.23
CA GLY A 286 -13.33 -18.39 1.45
C GLY A 286 -12.34 -17.41 2.07
N GLN A 287 -12.24 -17.50 3.40
CA GLN A 287 -11.41 -16.64 4.24
C GLN A 287 -10.50 -17.48 5.13
N VAL A 288 -9.48 -16.85 5.70
CA VAL A 288 -8.68 -17.46 6.76
C VAL A 288 -9.46 -17.35 8.06
N GLU A 289 -9.87 -18.48 8.65
CA GLU A 289 -10.80 -18.50 9.80
C GLU A 289 -10.21 -17.89 11.07
N ASP A 290 -8.89 -17.96 11.24
CA ASP A 290 -8.16 -17.34 12.36
C ASP A 290 -7.62 -15.94 12.00
N ASP A 291 -8.14 -15.30 10.95
CA ASP A 291 -7.86 -13.89 10.64
C ASP A 291 -8.61 -12.98 11.62
N ALA A 292 -7.96 -11.90 12.06
CA ALA A 292 -8.54 -10.96 13.02
C ALA A 292 -9.86 -10.34 12.52
N SER A 293 -10.01 -10.13 11.21
CA SER A 293 -11.25 -9.66 10.61
C SER A 293 -12.41 -10.66 10.72
N VAL A 294 -12.13 -11.96 10.76
CA VAL A 294 -13.16 -13.00 10.99
C VAL A 294 -13.43 -13.10 12.49
N GLN A 295 -12.38 -13.23 13.30
CA GLN A 295 -12.48 -13.39 14.76
C GLN A 295 -13.24 -12.24 15.44
N TYR A 296 -13.03 -10.99 15.01
CA TYR A 296 -13.69 -9.84 15.61
C TYR A 296 -14.90 -9.35 14.80
N GLY A 297 -14.85 -9.54 13.49
CA GLY A 297 -15.84 -9.00 12.57
C GLY A 297 -17.03 -9.90 12.32
N SER A 298 -16.95 -11.22 12.55
CA SER A 298 -18.01 -12.16 12.20
C SER A 298 -18.66 -12.80 13.44
N PRO A 299 -19.73 -12.22 14.01
CA PRO A 299 -20.28 -12.68 15.27
C PRO A 299 -21.02 -14.03 15.17
N THR A 300 -21.65 -14.34 14.03
CA THR A 300 -22.53 -15.51 13.87
C THR A 300 -21.92 -16.58 12.97
N VAL A 301 -21.59 -16.25 11.71
CA VAL A 301 -20.97 -17.17 10.76
C VAL A 301 -19.45 -17.10 10.93
N ARG A 302 -18.80 -18.17 11.43
CA ARG A 302 -17.37 -18.13 11.83
C ARG A 302 -16.46 -19.11 11.08
N SER A 303 -17.00 -19.85 10.12
CA SER A 303 -16.23 -20.81 9.32
C SER A 303 -16.61 -20.73 7.85
N ASN A 304 -15.71 -21.18 6.97
CA ASN A 304 -15.99 -21.20 5.53
C ASN A 304 -17.14 -22.16 5.19
N ARG A 305 -17.23 -23.31 5.89
CA ARG A 305 -18.36 -24.25 5.73
C ARG A 305 -19.69 -23.58 6.09
N ALA A 306 -19.73 -22.86 7.23
CA ALA A 306 -20.95 -22.17 7.66
C ALA A 306 -21.33 -21.06 6.69
N LEU A 307 -20.37 -20.30 6.16
CA LEU A 307 -20.61 -19.29 5.14
C LEU A 307 -21.19 -19.92 3.87
N LEU A 308 -20.59 -21.01 3.39
CA LEU A 308 -21.05 -21.69 2.17
C LEU A 308 -22.45 -22.28 2.34
N ALA A 309 -22.74 -22.86 3.51
CA ALA A 309 -24.07 -23.36 3.85
C ALA A 309 -25.12 -22.24 3.91
N ALA A 310 -24.80 -21.12 4.56
CA ALA A 310 -25.69 -19.96 4.65
C ALA A 310 -25.95 -19.34 3.26
N ALA A 311 -24.91 -19.21 2.43
CA ALA A 311 -25.03 -18.73 1.06
C ALA A 311 -25.93 -19.64 0.22
N ARG A 312 -25.79 -20.98 0.32
CA ARG A 312 -26.67 -21.94 -0.36
C ARG A 312 -28.10 -21.82 0.11
N ALA A 313 -28.34 -21.76 1.42
CA ALA A 313 -29.69 -21.65 1.97
C ALA A 313 -30.42 -20.38 1.47
N ARG A 314 -29.70 -19.27 1.31
CA ARG A 314 -30.24 -18.01 0.81
C ARG A 314 -30.41 -17.95 -0.71
N ASN A 315 -29.63 -18.74 -1.43
CA ASN A 315 -29.59 -18.74 -2.89
C ASN A 315 -29.79 -20.18 -3.43
N PRO A 316 -30.95 -20.81 -3.19
CA PRO A 316 -31.17 -22.23 -3.49
C PRO A 316 -31.00 -22.55 -4.98
N ASP A 317 -31.53 -21.70 -5.86
CA ASP A 317 -31.54 -21.92 -7.32
C ASP A 317 -30.33 -21.31 -8.04
N ALA A 318 -29.51 -20.53 -7.34
CA ALA A 318 -28.35 -19.86 -7.93
C ALA A 318 -27.19 -20.82 -8.17
N PHE A 319 -26.31 -20.48 -9.11
CA PHE A 319 -25.07 -21.20 -9.37
C PHE A 319 -23.97 -20.67 -8.45
N LEU A 320 -23.59 -21.43 -7.42
CA LEU A 320 -22.66 -21.00 -6.39
C LEU A 320 -21.22 -21.41 -6.70
N LEU A 321 -20.35 -20.42 -6.65
CA LEU A 321 -18.91 -20.56 -6.79
C LEU A 321 -18.27 -20.43 -5.43
N TYR A 322 -17.66 -21.50 -4.93
CA TYR A 322 -16.79 -21.40 -3.77
C TYR A 322 -15.36 -21.13 -4.22
N LYS A 323 -14.81 -19.97 -3.84
CA LYS A 323 -13.40 -19.63 -4.08
C LYS A 323 -12.61 -19.79 -2.78
N PRO A 324 -11.84 -20.86 -2.58
CA PRO A 324 -11.02 -20.99 -1.38
C PRO A 324 -9.99 -19.87 -1.28
N HIS A 325 -9.60 -19.48 -0.06
CA HIS A 325 -8.57 -18.47 0.15
C HIS A 325 -7.19 -19.00 -0.27
N PRO A 326 -6.33 -18.24 -0.99
CA PRO A 326 -5.04 -18.75 -1.48
C PRO A 326 -4.12 -19.29 -0.37
N ASP A 327 -4.06 -18.64 0.81
CA ASP A 327 -3.27 -19.13 1.94
C ASP A 327 -3.82 -20.42 2.57
N VAL A 328 -5.11 -20.67 2.42
CA VAL A 328 -5.76 -21.91 2.86
C VAL A 328 -5.50 -23.02 1.84
N GLU A 329 -5.63 -22.73 0.54
CA GLU A 329 -5.28 -23.66 -0.55
C GLU A 329 -3.83 -24.13 -0.47
N ALA A 330 -2.92 -23.22 -0.14
CA ALA A 330 -1.50 -23.54 0.01
C ALA A 330 -1.17 -24.30 1.31
N GLY A 331 -2.16 -24.47 2.22
CA GLY A 331 -2.02 -25.17 3.49
C GLY A 331 -1.27 -24.38 4.57
N PHE A 332 -1.20 -23.04 4.46
CA PHE A 332 -0.52 -22.21 5.45
C PHE A 332 -1.41 -21.82 6.64
N ARG A 333 -2.73 -21.89 6.45
CA ARG A 333 -3.74 -21.36 7.39
C ARG A 333 -4.98 -22.28 7.45
N PRO A 334 -5.69 -22.30 8.59
CA PRO A 334 -6.92 -23.08 8.76
C PRO A 334 -8.08 -22.53 7.92
N GLY A 335 -9.11 -23.36 7.73
CA GLY A 335 -10.34 -23.02 6.99
C GLY A 335 -10.55 -23.81 5.70
N ALA A 336 -9.76 -24.85 5.45
CA ALA A 336 -9.98 -25.73 4.30
C ALA A 336 -11.28 -26.53 4.49
N ILE A 337 -12.12 -26.55 3.46
CA ILE A 337 -13.27 -27.46 3.36
C ILE A 337 -12.84 -28.57 2.41
N PRO A 338 -13.02 -29.86 2.76
CA PRO A 338 -12.84 -30.94 1.81
C PRO A 338 -13.66 -30.69 0.53
N GLU A 339 -13.08 -30.90 -0.64
CA GLU A 339 -13.74 -30.54 -1.91
C GLU A 339 -15.09 -31.25 -2.09
N ALA A 340 -15.15 -32.55 -1.78
CA ALA A 340 -16.40 -33.31 -1.83
C ALA A 340 -17.50 -32.70 -0.95
N GLU A 341 -17.13 -32.17 0.23
CA GLU A 341 -18.05 -31.51 1.14
C GLU A 341 -18.47 -30.13 0.60
N ALA A 342 -17.52 -29.34 0.08
CA ALA A 342 -17.81 -28.05 -0.53
C ALA A 342 -18.78 -28.19 -1.73
N LEU A 343 -18.62 -29.24 -2.55
CA LEU A 343 -19.48 -29.54 -3.70
C LEU A 343 -20.88 -30.03 -3.31
N THR A 344 -21.13 -30.38 -2.03
CA THR A 344 -22.51 -30.58 -1.54
C THR A 344 -23.27 -29.26 -1.36
N LEU A 345 -22.55 -28.13 -1.29
CA LEU A 345 -23.11 -26.81 -1.01
C LEU A 345 -22.90 -25.82 -2.17
N ALA A 346 -21.82 -25.94 -2.94
CA ALA A 346 -21.53 -25.15 -4.13
C ALA A 346 -21.67 -25.98 -5.41
N ASP A 347 -22.05 -25.34 -6.51
CA ASP A 347 -22.04 -25.97 -7.83
C ASP A 347 -20.61 -26.15 -8.35
N ARG A 348 -19.67 -25.27 -7.94
CA ARG A 348 -18.26 -25.37 -8.34
C ARG A 348 -17.29 -24.80 -7.32
N VAL A 349 -16.14 -25.47 -7.15
CA VAL A 349 -14.97 -24.93 -6.45
C VAL A 349 -14.02 -24.32 -7.48
N VAL A 350 -13.66 -23.05 -7.31
CA VAL A 350 -12.90 -22.26 -8.30
C VAL A 350 -11.48 -21.93 -7.82
N GLY A 351 -10.77 -22.95 -7.35
CA GLY A 351 -9.40 -22.81 -6.87
C GLY A 351 -8.43 -22.29 -7.93
N GLY A 352 -7.45 -21.47 -7.54
CA GLY A 352 -6.43 -20.94 -8.45
C GLY A 352 -6.90 -19.96 -9.54
N ILE A 353 -8.17 -19.56 -9.59
CA ILE A 353 -8.69 -18.52 -10.50
C ILE A 353 -8.54 -17.13 -9.87
N SER A 354 -8.25 -16.11 -10.69
CA SER A 354 -8.22 -14.71 -10.27
C SER A 354 -9.57 -14.26 -9.70
N ILE A 355 -9.53 -13.66 -8.50
CA ILE A 355 -10.75 -13.11 -7.87
C ILE A 355 -11.36 -11.99 -8.72
N VAL A 356 -10.53 -11.20 -9.41
CA VAL A 356 -11.02 -10.12 -10.29
C VAL A 356 -11.80 -10.70 -11.47
N ASP A 357 -11.31 -11.78 -12.07
CA ASP A 357 -11.97 -12.41 -13.21
C ASP A 357 -13.29 -13.07 -12.80
N LEU A 358 -13.38 -13.57 -11.56
CA LEU A 358 -14.63 -14.05 -10.99
C LEU A 358 -15.61 -12.89 -10.76
N LEU A 359 -15.15 -11.78 -10.17
CA LEU A 359 -15.99 -10.61 -9.91
C LEU A 359 -16.59 -10.02 -11.19
N ASP A 360 -15.90 -10.09 -12.33
CA ASP A 360 -16.44 -9.61 -13.61
C ASP A 360 -17.55 -10.50 -14.20
N ARG A 361 -17.74 -11.71 -13.66
CA ARG A 361 -18.63 -12.73 -14.23
C ARG A 361 -19.75 -13.17 -13.31
N VAL A 362 -19.68 -12.81 -12.04
CA VAL A 362 -20.76 -13.07 -11.08
C VAL A 362 -21.70 -11.87 -10.99
N GLN A 363 -22.86 -12.06 -10.36
CA GLN A 363 -23.82 -10.97 -10.12
C GLN A 363 -23.93 -10.63 -8.63
N HIS A 364 -23.45 -11.52 -7.76
CA HIS A 364 -23.59 -11.41 -6.32
C HIS A 364 -22.40 -12.00 -5.57
N VAL A 365 -22.11 -11.43 -4.40
CA VAL A 365 -21.10 -11.96 -3.47
C VAL A 365 -21.70 -12.13 -2.08
N GLU A 366 -21.54 -13.32 -1.50
CA GLU A 366 -21.89 -13.67 -0.13
C GLU A 366 -20.59 -13.83 0.68
N THR A 367 -20.30 -12.98 1.66
CA THR A 367 -19.03 -13.02 2.42
C THR A 367 -19.24 -12.80 3.91
N MET A 368 -18.30 -13.23 4.77
CA MET A 368 -18.29 -12.79 6.16
C MET A 368 -17.74 -11.37 6.25
N THR A 369 -16.44 -11.22 6.02
CA THR A 369 -15.71 -9.96 6.25
C THR A 369 -14.62 -9.69 5.20
N SER A 370 -14.62 -10.44 4.10
CA SER A 370 -13.56 -10.38 3.09
C SER A 370 -13.51 -9.02 2.40
N LEU A 371 -12.31 -8.51 2.12
CA LEU A 371 -12.15 -7.34 1.25
C LEU A 371 -12.77 -7.56 -0.15
N ALA A 372 -12.93 -8.81 -0.59
CA ALA A 372 -13.61 -9.14 -1.84
C ALA A 372 -15.05 -8.58 -1.90
N GLY A 373 -15.75 -8.44 -0.76
CA GLY A 373 -17.06 -7.79 -0.74
C GLY A 373 -16.98 -6.30 -1.05
N PHE A 374 -15.97 -5.58 -0.54
CA PHE A 374 -15.73 -4.20 -0.95
C PHE A 374 -15.33 -4.10 -2.43
N GLU A 375 -14.48 -5.01 -2.91
CA GLU A 375 -14.09 -5.07 -4.32
C GLU A 375 -15.27 -5.35 -5.25
N ALA A 376 -16.28 -6.09 -4.76
CA ALA A 376 -17.53 -6.31 -5.45
C ALA A 376 -18.40 -5.05 -5.50
N LEU A 377 -18.55 -4.34 -4.37
CA LEU A 377 -19.28 -3.07 -4.32
C LEU A 377 -18.74 -2.05 -5.31
N ILE A 378 -17.42 -1.85 -5.36
CA ILE A 378 -16.82 -0.86 -6.27
C ILE A 378 -17.02 -1.19 -7.75
N ARG A 379 -17.36 -2.45 -8.07
CA ARG A 379 -17.71 -2.94 -9.42
C ARG A 379 -19.22 -2.92 -9.70
N GLY A 380 -20.03 -2.44 -8.76
CA GLY A 380 -21.49 -2.38 -8.89
C GLY A 380 -22.21 -3.71 -8.69
N LEU A 381 -21.54 -4.71 -8.08
CA LEU A 381 -22.17 -5.98 -7.74
C LEU A 381 -23.00 -5.85 -6.46
N THR A 382 -24.02 -6.70 -6.35
CA THR A 382 -24.76 -6.86 -5.09
C THR A 382 -23.94 -7.67 -4.09
N VAL A 383 -23.99 -7.30 -2.81
CA VAL A 383 -23.19 -7.95 -1.76
C VAL A 383 -24.04 -8.21 -0.52
N ALA A 384 -23.95 -9.41 0.03
CA ALA A 384 -24.49 -9.77 1.34
C ALA A 384 -23.34 -10.09 2.31
N THR A 385 -23.41 -9.53 3.52
CA THR A 385 -22.37 -9.70 4.54
C THR A 385 -22.90 -10.42 5.78
N HIS A 386 -22.36 -11.60 6.05
CA HIS A 386 -22.63 -12.42 7.24
C HIS A 386 -21.84 -11.97 8.48
N GLY A 387 -20.84 -11.11 8.28
CA GLY A 387 -20.11 -10.40 9.32
C GLY A 387 -20.35 -8.89 9.24
N ARG A 388 -19.49 -8.13 9.93
CA ARG A 388 -19.52 -6.66 10.01
C ARG A 388 -18.20 -6.05 9.51
N PRO A 389 -17.82 -6.25 8.23
CA PRO A 389 -16.65 -5.61 7.66
C PRO A 389 -16.82 -4.08 7.63
N PHE A 390 -15.73 -3.34 7.38
CA PHE A 390 -15.73 -1.87 7.40
C PHE A 390 -16.75 -1.23 6.44
N TYR A 391 -17.11 -1.93 5.36
CA TYR A 391 -18.03 -1.48 4.31
C TYR A 391 -19.49 -1.89 4.54
N SER A 392 -19.79 -2.67 5.59
CA SER A 392 -21.16 -3.04 6.01
C SER A 392 -21.76 -1.96 6.92
N GLY A 393 -23.09 -1.89 6.97
CA GLY A 393 -23.82 -1.00 7.88
C GLY A 393 -24.16 0.39 7.33
N TRP A 394 -23.75 0.66 6.08
CA TRP A 394 -23.94 1.95 5.41
C TRP A 394 -25.07 1.94 4.37
N GLY A 395 -25.81 0.83 4.26
CA GLY A 395 -26.88 0.64 3.26
C GLY A 395 -26.40 0.32 1.85
N LEU A 396 -25.15 -0.13 1.70
CA LEU A 396 -24.57 -0.55 0.42
C LEU A 396 -24.55 -2.08 0.26
N CYS A 397 -24.79 -2.82 1.34
CA CYS A 397 -24.87 -4.28 1.36
C CYS A 397 -26.20 -4.74 1.97
N GLU A 398 -26.54 -6.00 1.74
CA GLU A 398 -27.46 -6.72 2.61
C GLU A 398 -26.71 -7.15 3.89
N ASP A 399 -26.86 -6.37 4.95
CA ASP A 399 -26.16 -6.58 6.21
C ASP A 399 -26.88 -7.63 7.08
N LEU A 400 -26.39 -8.88 7.09
CA LEU A 400 -27.05 -10.01 7.76
C LEU A 400 -26.62 -10.18 9.22
N ALA A 401 -25.46 -9.65 9.59
CA ALA A 401 -24.97 -9.72 10.96
C ALA A 401 -25.77 -8.77 11.89
N PRO A 402 -26.08 -9.19 13.13
CA PRO A 402 -26.75 -8.32 14.09
C PRO A 402 -25.88 -7.11 14.45
N GLY A 403 -26.51 -5.96 14.65
CA GLY A 403 -25.80 -4.72 15.01
C GLY A 403 -24.83 -4.24 13.93
N ALA A 404 -25.17 -4.47 12.66
CA ALA A 404 -24.40 -3.95 11.53
C ALA A 404 -24.69 -2.47 11.23
N ASP A 405 -25.90 -1.96 11.52
CA ASP A 405 -26.27 -0.57 11.22
C ASP A 405 -25.33 0.43 11.92
N ARG A 406 -24.77 1.35 11.14
CA ARG A 406 -23.84 2.39 11.61
C ARG A 406 -24.49 3.77 11.75
N GLY A 407 -25.81 3.85 11.56
CA GLY A 407 -26.59 5.07 11.81
C GLY A 407 -26.44 6.16 10.74
N ARG A 408 -25.78 5.85 9.62
CA ARG A 408 -25.68 6.72 8.44
C ARG A 408 -25.75 5.86 7.18
N ARG A 409 -26.37 6.40 6.14
CA ARG A 409 -26.33 5.84 4.79
C ARG A 409 -25.31 6.58 3.96
N LEU A 410 -24.56 5.86 3.13
CA LEU A 410 -23.53 6.42 2.25
C LEU A 410 -23.81 6.06 0.80
N ALA A 411 -23.49 6.97 -0.11
CA ALA A 411 -23.27 6.60 -1.50
C ALA A 411 -21.95 5.84 -1.65
N LEU A 412 -21.86 4.98 -2.67
CA LEU A 412 -20.67 4.16 -2.92
C LEU A 412 -19.40 5.03 -3.07
N ASP A 413 -19.50 6.17 -3.76
CA ASP A 413 -18.37 7.07 -3.96
C ASP A 413 -17.92 7.77 -2.65
N GLU A 414 -18.80 7.93 -1.66
CA GLU A 414 -18.45 8.44 -0.33
C GLU A 414 -17.67 7.37 0.48
N LEU A 415 -18.13 6.11 0.42
CA LEU A 415 -17.39 4.99 0.99
C LEU A 415 -15.99 4.88 0.36
N VAL A 416 -15.89 5.01 -0.97
CA VAL A 416 -14.61 5.03 -1.69
C VAL A 416 -13.74 6.20 -1.26
N ALA A 417 -14.29 7.41 -1.10
CA ALA A 417 -13.54 8.56 -0.63
C ALA A 417 -12.93 8.31 0.76
N GLY A 418 -13.73 7.82 1.71
CA GLY A 418 -13.24 7.47 3.04
C GLY A 418 -12.19 6.36 3.01
N ALA A 419 -12.49 5.27 2.32
CA ALA A 419 -11.67 4.06 2.33
C ALA A 419 -10.39 4.16 1.50
N LEU A 420 -10.39 4.86 0.36
CA LEU A 420 -9.27 4.86 -0.60
C LEU A 420 -8.56 6.22 -0.74
N ILE A 421 -9.07 7.30 -0.15
CA ILE A 421 -8.44 8.62 -0.25
C ILE A 421 -8.06 9.15 1.13
N LEU A 422 -9.02 9.19 2.06
CA LEU A 422 -8.84 9.86 3.34
C LEU A 422 -8.14 9.00 4.41
N TYR A 423 -8.43 7.70 4.43
CA TYR A 423 -7.95 6.81 5.49
C TYR A 423 -6.53 6.24 5.26
N PRO A 424 -6.18 5.71 4.06
CA PRO A 424 -4.87 5.12 3.85
C PRO A 424 -3.81 6.15 3.47
N ARG A 425 -2.55 5.78 3.71
CA ARG A 425 -1.35 6.47 3.21
C ARG A 425 -0.72 5.63 2.12
N TYR A 426 -0.22 6.27 1.07
CA TYR A 426 0.38 5.60 -0.09
C TYR A 426 1.85 5.99 -0.27
N LEU A 427 2.63 5.03 -0.78
CA LEU A 427 4.06 5.15 -1.05
C LEU A 427 4.31 4.82 -2.52
N ASP A 428 5.00 5.71 -3.22
CA ASP A 428 5.54 5.40 -4.53
C ASP A 428 6.67 4.38 -4.36
N PRO A 429 6.54 3.14 -4.88
CA PRO A 429 7.52 2.08 -4.66
C PRO A 429 8.84 2.29 -5.42
N VAL A 430 8.88 3.23 -6.37
CA VAL A 430 10.05 3.59 -7.16
C VAL A 430 10.76 4.78 -6.52
N ALA A 431 10.03 5.88 -6.31
CA ALA A 431 10.61 7.10 -5.75
C ALA A 431 10.87 7.00 -4.24
N MET A 432 10.20 6.08 -3.54
CA MET A 432 10.23 5.94 -2.09
C MET A 432 9.83 7.22 -1.35
N LYS A 433 8.77 7.87 -1.86
CA LYS A 433 8.16 9.09 -1.30
C LYS A 433 6.66 8.84 -1.10
N PRO A 434 6.01 9.52 -0.14
CA PRO A 434 4.55 9.49 -0.07
C PRO A 434 3.95 9.90 -1.42
N CYS A 435 2.79 9.34 -1.77
CA CYS A 435 2.07 9.71 -2.98
C CYS A 435 0.55 9.67 -2.75
N GLU A 436 -0.19 10.14 -3.73
CA GLU A 436 -1.64 9.98 -3.81
C GLU A 436 -2.03 8.61 -4.38
N PRO A 437 -3.24 8.10 -4.09
CA PRO A 437 -3.67 6.78 -4.58
C PRO A 437 -3.59 6.66 -6.10
N GLU A 438 -3.94 7.70 -6.85
CA GLU A 438 -3.89 7.74 -8.31
C GLU A 438 -2.47 7.45 -8.82
N GLN A 439 -1.46 8.06 -8.22
CA GLN A 439 -0.07 7.84 -8.59
C GLN A 439 0.39 6.43 -8.24
N LEU A 440 -0.08 5.85 -7.12
CA LEU A 440 0.16 4.44 -6.85
C LEU A 440 -0.47 3.57 -7.95
N LEU A 441 -1.70 3.83 -8.39
CA LEU A 441 -2.33 3.07 -9.48
C LEU A 441 -1.50 3.10 -10.77
N ASP A 442 -0.92 4.25 -11.12
CA ASP A 442 -0.03 4.37 -12.28
C ASP A 442 1.21 3.49 -12.14
N ARG A 443 1.82 3.48 -10.95
CA ARG A 443 2.97 2.60 -10.64
C ARG A 443 2.60 1.12 -10.67
N LEU A 444 1.44 0.75 -10.12
CA LEU A 444 0.93 -0.63 -10.17
C LEU A 444 0.73 -1.09 -11.63
N SER A 445 0.21 -0.20 -12.47
CA SER A 445 -0.09 -0.49 -13.89
C SER A 445 1.19 -0.66 -14.70
N ALA A 446 2.13 0.28 -14.58
CA ALA A 446 3.43 0.19 -15.24
C ALA A 446 4.22 -1.06 -14.81
N ALA A 447 4.19 -1.40 -13.51
CA ALA A 447 4.83 -2.62 -13.02
C ALA A 447 4.21 -3.88 -13.64
N ARG A 448 2.88 -3.92 -13.86
CA ARG A 448 2.21 -5.04 -14.53
C ARG A 448 2.62 -5.19 -15.99
N GLU A 449 2.69 -4.10 -16.73
CA GLU A 449 3.06 -4.12 -18.16
C GLU A 449 4.49 -4.61 -18.39
N THR A 450 5.39 -4.24 -17.48
CA THR A 450 6.80 -4.67 -17.53
C THR A 450 7.05 -6.05 -16.95
N ALA A 451 6.09 -6.61 -16.19
CA ALA A 451 6.22 -7.94 -15.63
C ALA A 451 6.07 -9.00 -16.74
N PRO A 452 6.98 -10.00 -16.82
CA PRO A 452 6.82 -11.10 -17.77
C PRO A 452 5.48 -11.80 -17.52
N ARG A 453 4.72 -12.05 -18.61
CA ARG A 453 3.33 -12.56 -18.62
C ARG A 453 3.10 -13.92 -17.91
N SER A 454 4.13 -14.53 -17.33
CA SER A 454 4.08 -15.86 -16.71
C SER A 454 4.69 -15.96 -15.30
N ALA A 455 4.87 -14.86 -14.55
CA ALA A 455 5.53 -14.90 -13.24
C ALA A 455 4.60 -15.07 -12.02
N LEU A 456 3.32 -15.40 -12.21
CA LEU A 456 2.37 -15.60 -11.10
C LEU A 456 2.09 -17.07 -10.74
N ALA A 457 2.75 -18.02 -11.40
CA ALA A 457 3.05 -19.26 -10.72
C ALA A 457 4.22 -18.98 -9.79
N LEU A 458 4.00 -18.92 -8.47
CA LEU A 458 5.07 -19.20 -7.51
C LEU A 458 5.70 -20.51 -7.99
N GLY A 459 6.87 -20.44 -8.63
CA GLY A 459 7.55 -21.62 -9.13
C GLY A 459 7.66 -22.63 -7.99
N ARG A 460 7.60 -23.93 -8.27
CA ARG A 460 7.61 -25.00 -7.25
C ARG A 460 8.64 -24.75 -6.14
N LEU A 461 9.79 -24.17 -6.49
CA LEU A 461 10.86 -23.76 -5.56
C LEU A 461 10.45 -22.65 -4.58
N ALA A 462 9.76 -21.60 -5.05
CA ALA A 462 9.25 -20.50 -4.23
C ALA A 462 8.11 -20.97 -3.31
N HIS A 463 7.29 -21.90 -3.78
CA HIS A 463 6.27 -22.60 -2.99
C HIS A 463 6.91 -23.45 -1.88
N LEU A 464 7.97 -24.19 -2.21
CA LEU A 464 8.72 -25.00 -1.25
C LEU A 464 9.44 -24.15 -0.20
N THR A 465 10.06 -23.02 -0.61
CA THR A 465 10.70 -22.08 0.32
C THR A 465 9.69 -21.38 1.22
N MET A 466 8.51 -21.01 0.69
CA MET A 466 7.43 -20.53 1.55
C MET A 466 6.95 -21.61 2.51
N ARG A 467 6.73 -22.85 2.07
CA ARG A 467 6.38 -23.99 2.96
C ARG A 467 7.40 -24.24 4.04
N ALA A 468 8.69 -24.25 3.71
CA ALA A 468 9.76 -24.34 4.70
C ALA A 468 9.74 -23.15 5.68
N ARG A 469 9.52 -21.93 5.18
CA ARG A 469 9.41 -20.72 6.01
C ARG A 469 8.19 -20.75 6.95
N TYR A 470 7.03 -21.18 6.45
CA TYR A 470 5.79 -21.28 7.24
C TYR A 470 5.80 -22.46 8.22
N GLY A 471 6.39 -23.60 7.83
CA GLY A 471 6.46 -24.82 8.62
C GLY A 471 7.57 -24.86 9.67
N LEU A 472 8.77 -24.33 9.38
CA LEU A 472 9.92 -24.37 10.31
C LEU A 472 10.23 -23.01 10.96
N LEU A 473 10.30 -21.93 10.17
CA LEU A 473 10.76 -20.63 10.69
C LEU A 473 9.66 -19.88 11.45
N ASN A 474 8.41 -19.92 10.99
CA ASN A 474 7.31 -19.20 11.64
C ASN A 474 6.98 -19.70 13.05
N PRO A 475 7.03 -21.00 13.40
CA PRO A 475 6.91 -21.45 14.79
C PRO A 475 8.01 -20.90 15.70
N ILE A 476 9.26 -20.91 15.24
CA ILE A 476 10.40 -20.34 16.00
C ILE A 476 10.21 -18.83 16.18
N VAL A 477 9.86 -18.11 15.11
CA VAL A 477 9.59 -16.67 15.17
C VAL A 477 8.38 -16.37 16.06
N ARG A 478 7.33 -17.21 16.06
CA ARG A 478 6.19 -17.09 16.97
C ARG A 478 6.61 -17.29 18.42
N HIS A 479 7.41 -18.31 18.72
CA HIS A 479 7.94 -18.54 20.07
C HIS A 479 8.80 -17.37 20.56
N LEU A 480 9.71 -16.86 19.73
CA LEU A 480 10.54 -15.70 20.05
C LEU A 480 9.72 -14.42 20.25
N ARG A 481 8.61 -14.26 19.52
CA ARG A 481 7.66 -13.15 19.68
C ARG A 481 6.82 -13.28 20.95
N ALA A 482 6.36 -14.48 21.29
CA ALA A 482 5.61 -14.74 22.51
C ALA A 482 6.43 -14.40 23.76
N ARG A 483 7.74 -14.70 23.76
CA ARG A 483 8.68 -14.28 24.83
C ARG A 483 8.80 -12.76 24.98
N ARG A 484 8.42 -11.99 23.96
CA ARG A 484 8.42 -10.51 23.95
C ARG A 484 7.02 -9.93 24.17
N GLY A 485 6.05 -10.73 24.61
CA GLY A 485 4.67 -10.31 24.82
C GLY A 485 3.85 -10.10 23.53
N ILE A 486 4.38 -10.47 22.36
CA ILE A 486 3.65 -10.45 21.08
C ILE A 486 3.03 -11.83 20.87
N ARG A 487 1.82 -12.05 21.42
CA ARG A 487 1.00 -13.22 21.12
C ARG A 487 -0.03 -12.85 20.06
N GLN A 488 -0.30 -13.72 19.08
CA GLN A 488 -1.53 -13.60 18.30
C GLN A 488 -2.67 -13.87 19.27
N SER A 489 -3.68 -12.98 19.35
CA SER A 489 -4.83 -13.19 20.22
C SER A 489 -5.43 -14.57 19.91
N GLN A 490 -5.36 -15.49 20.87
CA GLN A 490 -6.28 -16.60 20.85
C GLN A 490 -7.64 -16.02 21.24
N GLY A 491 -8.70 -16.46 20.56
CA GLY A 491 -10.06 -16.04 20.88
C GLY A 491 -10.40 -16.32 22.35
N PRO A 492 -11.51 -15.77 22.87
CA PRO A 492 -11.84 -15.78 24.29
C PRO A 492 -12.28 -17.15 24.86
N ASP A 493 -11.81 -18.26 24.31
CA ASP A 493 -11.99 -19.60 24.87
C ASP A 493 -10.62 -20.25 25.11
N ALA A 494 -10.02 -19.91 26.26
CA ALA A 494 -9.02 -20.68 26.97
C ALA A 494 -9.43 -20.81 28.43
#